data_AF-A0A388PI58-F1
#
_entry.id   AF-A0A388PI58-F1
#
_cell.length_a   1.000
_cell.length_b   1.000
_cell.length_c   1.000
_cell.angle_alpha   90.00
_cell.angle_beta   90.00
_cell.angle_gamma   90.00
#
_symmetry.space_group_name_H-M   'P 1'
#
loop_
_entity.id
_entity.type
_entity.pdbx_description
1 polymer ?
#
loop_
_entity_poly.entity_id
_entity_poly.type
_entity_poly.pdbx_seq_one_letter_code
_entity_poly.pdbx_strand_id
1 'polypeptide(L)'
;MVAAEGAALRLYPSPDASPLREAAAKLHAFPAADILAGNGSDDLLNILIRAYAGPGRPIGMLDPSYSLYPVLARGSGGSRGEGSDSC
;
A
#
# COMPACT_ATOMS: atom_id res chain seq x y z
N MET A 1 -5.26 -31.17 -15.79
CA MET A 1 -4.62 -31.26 -14.46
C MET A 1 -5.21 -30.14 -13.59
N VAL A 2 -6.47 -30.27 -13.17
CA VAL A 2 -7.22 -29.20 -12.44
C VAL A 2 -8.06 -29.83 -11.31
N ALA A 3 -7.55 -30.88 -10.68
CA ALA A 3 -8.26 -31.55 -9.57
C ALA A 3 -7.64 -31.22 -8.21
N ALA A 4 -6.35 -30.87 -8.16
CA ALA A 4 -5.66 -30.54 -6.92
C ALA A 4 -5.86 -29.07 -6.49
N GLU A 5 -5.83 -28.09 -7.41
CA GLU A 5 -6.06 -26.67 -7.07
C GLU A 5 -7.44 -26.39 -6.48
N GLY A 6 -8.50 -27.01 -7.01
CA GLY A 6 -9.88 -26.72 -6.59
C GLY A 6 -10.16 -27.08 -5.12
N ALA A 7 -9.54 -28.15 -4.62
CA ALA A 7 -9.68 -28.58 -3.22
C ALA A 7 -9.00 -27.63 -2.23
N ALA A 8 -8.03 -26.82 -2.68
CA ALA A 8 -7.34 -25.83 -1.88
C ALA A 8 -8.13 -24.50 -1.76
N LEU A 9 -9.08 -24.23 -2.66
CA LEU A 9 -9.90 -23.01 -2.64
C LEU A 9 -10.77 -22.87 -1.38
N ARG A 10 -11.07 -23.98 -0.69
CA ARG A 10 -11.78 -23.97 0.60
C ARG A 10 -10.91 -23.48 1.77
N LEU A 11 -9.59 -23.45 1.58
CA LEU A 11 -8.65 -23.03 2.60
C LEU A 11 -8.39 -21.54 2.43
N TYR A 12 -8.19 -20.86 3.56
CA TYR A 12 -7.70 -19.49 3.52
C TYR A 12 -6.28 -19.49 2.92
N PRO A 13 -5.93 -18.52 2.06
CA PRO A 13 -4.57 -18.39 1.55
C PRO A 13 -3.56 -18.13 2.67
N SER A 14 -2.27 -18.19 2.35
CA SER A 14 -1.20 -17.85 3.31
C SER A 14 -1.48 -16.46 3.93
N PRO A 15 -1.58 -16.35 5.27
CA PRO A 15 -2.07 -15.15 5.94
C PRO A 15 -1.12 -13.96 5.80
N ASP A 16 0.15 -14.23 5.55
CA ASP A 16 1.24 -13.27 5.39
C ASP A 16 1.68 -13.11 3.92
N ALA A 17 0.96 -13.76 2.99
CA ALA A 17 1.29 -13.83 1.57
C ALA A 17 2.74 -14.28 1.29
N SER A 18 3.30 -15.14 2.14
CA SER A 18 4.68 -15.64 2.06
C SER A 18 5.09 -16.08 0.64
N PRO A 19 4.32 -16.93 -0.07
CA PRO A 19 4.70 -17.36 -1.42
C PRO A 19 4.84 -16.21 -2.43
N LEU A 20 3.98 -15.19 -2.32
CA LEU A 20 4.02 -14.00 -3.17
C LEU A 20 5.24 -13.14 -2.84
N ARG A 21 5.49 -12.91 -1.55
CA ARG A 21 6.61 -12.08 -1.07
C ARG A 21 7.96 -12.69 -1.44
N GLU A 22 8.10 -14.01 -1.34
CA GLU A 22 9.31 -14.72 -1.77
C GLU A 22 9.54 -14.64 -3.29
N ALA A 23 8.47 -14.75 -4.08
CA ALA A 23 8.57 -14.61 -5.53
C ALA A 23 8.98 -13.18 -5.94
N ALA A 24 8.36 -12.17 -5.32
CA ALA A 24 8.69 -10.76 -5.53
C ALA A 24 10.11 -10.43 -5.05
N ALA A 25 10.55 -10.99 -3.93
CA ALA A 25 11.91 -10.85 -3.39
C ALA A 25 12.97 -11.29 -4.40
N LYS A 26 12.76 -12.46 -5.03
CA LYS A 26 13.63 -12.98 -6.08
C LYS A 26 13.62 -12.11 -7.34
N LEU A 27 12.45 -11.61 -7.73
CA LEU A 27 12.30 -10.80 -8.94
C LEU A 27 12.96 -9.41 -8.80
N HIS A 28 12.79 -8.77 -7.65
CA HIS A 28 13.25 -7.39 -7.42
C HIS A 28 14.56 -7.29 -6.63
N ALA A 29 15.15 -8.42 -6.24
CA ALA A 29 16.38 -8.50 -5.43
C ALA A 29 16.29 -7.76 -4.08
N PHE A 30 15.14 -7.88 -3.40
CA PHE A 30 14.91 -7.36 -2.05
C PHE A 30 14.68 -8.50 -1.05
N PRO A 31 14.97 -8.31 0.25
CA PRO A 31 14.53 -9.23 1.29
C PRO A 31 12.99 -9.34 1.31
N ALA A 32 12.46 -10.56 1.47
CA ALA A 32 11.01 -10.77 1.58
C ALA A 32 10.40 -10.01 2.78
N ALA A 33 11.20 -9.76 3.82
CA ALA A 33 10.83 -8.95 4.98
C ALA A 33 10.47 -7.50 4.62
N ASP A 34 11.06 -6.95 3.54
CA ASP A 34 10.87 -5.57 3.09
C ASP A 34 9.72 -5.43 2.07
N ILE A 35 9.06 -6.55 1.72
CA ILE A 35 7.95 -6.58 0.78
C ILE A 35 6.63 -6.73 1.54
N LEU A 36 5.73 -5.76 1.35
CA LEU A 36 4.37 -5.78 1.86
C LEU A 36 3.40 -6.15 0.73
N ALA A 37 2.55 -7.16 0.97
CA ALA A 37 1.46 -7.52 0.08
C ALA A 37 0.16 -6.85 0.54
N GLY A 38 -0.60 -6.29 -0.41
CA GLY A 38 -1.90 -5.66 -0.17
C GLY A 38 -2.86 -5.94 -1.32
N ASN A 39 -4.14 -5.59 -1.14
CA ASN A 39 -5.16 -5.79 -2.17
C ASN A 39 -5.14 -4.68 -3.24
N GLY A 40 -3.97 -4.49 -3.86
CA GLY A 40 -3.69 -3.39 -4.79
C GLY A 40 -2.96 -2.21 -4.15
N SER A 41 -2.52 -1.26 -4.99
CA SER A 41 -1.77 -0.09 -4.57
C SER A 41 -2.53 0.80 -3.60
N ASP A 42 -3.84 0.92 -3.77
CA ASP A 42 -4.68 1.84 -2.99
C ASP A 42 -4.77 1.42 -1.52
N ASP A 43 -4.79 0.12 -1.26
CA ASP A 43 -4.76 -0.44 0.08
C ASP A 43 -3.41 -0.15 0.76
N LEU A 44 -2.31 -0.34 0.03
CA LEU A 44 -0.96 -0.01 0.50
C LEU A 44 -0.82 1.49 0.78
N LEU A 45 -1.34 2.36 -0.09
CA LEU A 45 -1.34 3.81 0.11
C LEU A 45 -2.16 4.21 1.35
N ASN A 46 -3.32 3.59 1.57
CA ASN A 46 -4.14 3.82 2.74
C ASN A 46 -3.43 3.36 4.04
N ILE A 47 -2.74 2.21 4.02
CA ILE A 47 -1.92 1.76 5.16
C ILE A 47 -0.81 2.77 5.47
N LEU A 48 -0.07 3.22 4.45
CA LEU A 48 1.00 4.20 4.62
C LEU A 48 0.48 5.51 5.21
N ILE A 49 -0.62 6.02 4.68
CA ILE A 49 -1.22 7.28 5.16
C ILE A 49 -1.73 7.14 6.59
N ARG A 50 -2.33 6.02 6.97
CA ARG A 50 -2.77 5.79 8.36
C ARG A 50 -1.61 5.61 9.34
N ALA A 51 -0.50 5.03 8.91
CA ALA A 51 0.69 4.85 9.75
C ALA A 51 1.45 6.18 9.95
N TYR A 52 1.53 7.00 8.90
CA TYR A 52 2.43 8.16 8.86
C TYR A 52 1.74 9.52 8.83
N ALA A 53 0.43 9.60 8.65
CA ALA A 53 -0.35 10.83 8.68
C ALA A 53 -1.42 10.78 9.77
N GLY A 54 -1.98 11.96 10.08
CA GLY A 54 -3.00 12.11 11.12
C GLY A 54 -3.14 13.56 11.55
N PRO A 55 -4.01 13.85 12.54
CA PRO A 55 -4.12 15.18 13.12
C PRO A 55 -2.75 15.72 13.56
N GLY A 56 -2.32 16.85 13.00
CA GLY A 56 -1.00 17.44 13.26
C GLY A 56 0.17 16.89 12.44
N ARG A 57 -0.06 15.92 11.53
CA ARG A 57 0.95 15.35 10.62
C ARG A 57 0.49 15.54 9.17
N PRO A 58 0.83 16.67 8.52
CA PRO A 58 0.37 16.96 7.17
C PRO A 58 1.04 16.06 6.13
N ILE A 59 0.37 15.86 5.00
CA ILE A 59 0.90 15.10 3.85
C ILE A 59 1.28 16.10 2.76
N GLY A 60 2.51 15.99 2.26
CA GLY A 60 3.00 16.74 1.10
C GLY A 60 2.76 15.96 -0.19
N MET A 61 2.25 16.63 -1.20
CA MET A 61 2.00 16.07 -2.53
C MET A 61 2.11 17.18 -3.58
N LEU A 62 2.65 16.84 -4.75
CA LEU A 62 2.78 17.76 -5.89
C LEU A 62 1.40 18.02 -6.53
N ASP A 63 1.29 19.13 -7.27
CA ASP A 63 0.10 19.47 -8.05
C ASP A 63 0.53 19.80 -9.49
N PRO A 64 0.04 19.08 -10.53
CA PRO A 64 -0.92 17.97 -10.49
C PRO A 64 -0.30 16.64 -10.04
N SER A 65 -1.07 15.85 -9.29
CA SER A 65 -0.69 14.50 -8.87
C SER A 65 -1.90 13.55 -8.88
N TYR A 66 -1.68 12.30 -8.49
CA TYR A 66 -2.68 11.25 -8.49
C TYR A 66 -3.90 11.63 -7.62
N SER A 67 -5.10 11.53 -8.21
CA SER A 67 -6.35 12.05 -7.63
C SER A 67 -6.77 11.38 -6.32
N LEU A 68 -6.20 10.21 -6.00
CA LEU A 68 -6.48 9.49 -4.76
C LEU A 68 -5.79 10.11 -3.53
N TYR A 69 -4.63 10.76 -3.69
CA TYR A 69 -3.89 11.34 -2.57
C TYR A 69 -4.68 12.41 -1.79
N PRO A 70 -5.37 13.38 -2.43
CA PRO A 70 -6.22 14.32 -1.70
C PRO A 70 -7.34 13.65 -0.91
N VAL A 71 -7.89 12.53 -1.41
CA VAL A 71 -8.99 11.80 -0.76
C VAL A 71 -8.48 11.10 0.51
N LEU A 72 -7.34 10.40 0.41
CA LEU A 72 -6.74 9.69 1.54
C LEU A 72 -6.20 10.65 2.61
N ALA A 73 -5.66 11.80 2.22
CA ALA A 73 -5.23 12.85 3.15
C ALA A 73 -6.39 13.39 4.00
N ARG A 74 -7.54 13.68 3.35
CA ARG A 74 -8.74 14.13 4.06
C ARG A 74 -9.31 13.07 5.00
N GLY A 75 -9.32 11.80 4.56
CA GLY A 75 -9.85 10.68 5.35
C GLY A 75 -9.03 10.34 6.61
N SER A 76 -7.74 10.69 6.64
CA SER A 76 -6.84 10.48 7.79
C SER A 76 -6.79 11.65 8.78
N GLY A 77 -7.49 12.75 8.49
CA GLY A 77 -7.47 13.97 9.31
C GLY A 77 -6.19 14.79 9.19
N GLY A 78 -5.33 14.48 8.21
CA GLY A 78 -4.17 15.30 7.87
C GLY A 78 -4.60 16.52 7.04
N SER A 79 -4.10 17.70 7.39
CA SER A 79 -4.20 18.87 6.51
C SER A 79 -3.24 18.70 5.33
N ARG A 80 -3.62 19.21 4.15
CA ARG A 80 -2.68 19.34 3.02
C ARG A 80 -1.57 20.27 3.49
N GLY A 81 -0.34 19.77 3.53
CA GLY A 81 0.81 20.66 3.62
C GLY A 81 0.90 21.34 2.27
N GLU A 82 0.38 22.56 2.15
CA GLU A 82 0.71 23.41 1.02
C GLU A 82 2.21 23.69 1.12
N GLY A 83 2.98 22.89 0.39
CA GLY A 83 4.36 23.26 0.09
C GLY A 83 4.29 24.63 -0.54
N SER A 84 4.91 25.60 0.12
CA SER A 84 5.11 26.96 -0.35
C SER A 84 5.30 27.00 -1.86
N ASP A 85 4.32 27.60 -2.56
CA ASP A 85 4.49 28.24 -3.85
C ASP A 85 5.50 29.40 -3.70
N SER A 86 6.77 29.06 -3.54
CA SER A 86 7.89 29.99 -3.64
C SER A 86 8.87 29.44 -4.67
N CYS A 87 8.50 29.63 -5.94
CA CYS A 87 9.46 30.11 -6.92
C CYS A 87 9.36 31.64 -6.96
#